data_AF-A0A8J8FAT5-F1
#
_entry.id   AF-A0A8J8FAT5-F1
#
_cell.length_a   1.000
_cell.length_b   1.000
_cell.length_c   1.000
_cell.angle_alpha   90.00
_cell.angle_beta   90.00
_cell.angle_gamma   90.00
#
_symmetry.space_group_name_H-M   'P 1'
#
loop_
_entity.id
_entity.type
_entity.pdbx_description
1 polymer ?
#
loop_
_entity_poly.entity_id
_entity_poly.type
_entity_poly.pdbx_seq_one_letter_code
_entity_poly.pdbx_strand_id
1 'polypeptide(L)'
;MSDPNWFYSALAQSAAAIVGLIGAFVTSRVMMMASEKSRIEKRIQEVNAEIKELERQNTRLSKYIEEVDRKIEVEDRKEDEESLNIFLHVKKPELDLENLPTSDEMLKELREGNRINIPDEKFDSMFKEEYKALIEKIRVEKEEEVQPKHISSLGGLLAGIPLPETNLSTHLRLRSAPDPRCTKYRGIKEENNNEISYRKAKIQQLQHQGSQILLTEHFKGLILSLIYFIIVGVILPLWLPPIIPEQYLVCKTVVLFLFITGLVVVFLYIFREIKYITKKPNNA
;
A
#
# COMPACT_ATOMS: atom_id res chain seq x y z
N MET A 1 -80.35 17.38 -9.94
CA MET A 1 -79.80 16.04 -9.60
C MET A 1 -78.32 16.08 -9.90
N SER A 2 -77.48 15.99 -8.88
CA SER A 2 -76.02 15.91 -9.05
C SER A 2 -75.63 14.44 -9.19
N ASP A 3 -74.88 14.10 -10.24
CA ASP A 3 -74.42 12.73 -10.51
C ASP A 3 -73.56 12.20 -9.34
N PRO A 4 -74.00 11.19 -8.56
CA PRO A 4 -73.24 10.69 -7.41
C PRO A 4 -71.80 10.27 -7.74
N ASN A 5 -71.49 9.99 -9.01
CA ASN A 5 -70.15 9.63 -9.46
C ASN A 5 -69.16 10.80 -9.45
N TRP A 6 -69.62 12.06 -9.42
CA TRP A 6 -68.72 13.22 -9.40
C TRP A 6 -67.82 13.23 -8.15
N PHE A 7 -68.35 12.77 -7.01
CA PHE A 7 -67.61 12.74 -5.74
C PHE A 7 -66.46 11.73 -5.77
N TYR A 8 -66.76 10.49 -6.15
CA TYR A 8 -65.75 9.43 -6.24
C TYR A 8 -64.69 9.74 -7.31
N SER A 9 -65.11 10.32 -8.43
CA SER A 9 -64.19 10.75 -9.50
C SER A 9 -63.26 11.87 -9.04
N ALA A 10 -63.79 12.91 -8.38
CA ALA A 10 -62.98 14.00 -7.84
C ALA A 10 -61.99 13.51 -6.77
N LEU A 11 -62.42 12.59 -5.91
CA LEU A 11 -61.58 12.00 -4.86
C LEU A 11 -60.46 11.15 -5.48
N ALA A 12 -60.78 10.27 -6.43
CA ALA A 12 -59.79 9.47 -7.15
C ALA A 12 -58.78 10.36 -7.93
N GLN A 13 -59.26 11.42 -8.59
CA GLN A 13 -58.40 12.37 -9.29
C GLN A 13 -57.44 13.09 -8.33
N SER A 14 -57.93 13.52 -7.16
CA SER A 14 -57.09 14.16 -6.14
C SER A 14 -56.04 13.19 -5.56
N ALA A 15 -56.42 11.94 -5.30
CA ALA A 15 -55.51 10.90 -4.84
C ALA A 15 -54.41 10.63 -5.87
N ALA A 16 -54.79 10.48 -7.15
CA ALA A 16 -53.85 10.28 -8.24
C ALA A 16 -52.88 11.45 -8.41
N ALA A 17 -53.36 12.69 -8.27
CA ALA A 17 -52.51 13.88 -8.33
C ALA A 17 -51.47 13.91 -7.18
N ILE A 18 -51.89 13.60 -5.95
CA ILE A 18 -50.99 13.52 -4.78
C ILE A 18 -49.94 12.43 -4.99
N VAL A 19 -50.36 11.25 -5.42
CA VAL A 19 -49.47 10.12 -5.70
C VAL A 19 -48.47 10.47 -6.80
N GLY A 20 -48.91 11.14 -7.87
CA GLY A 20 -48.04 11.59 -8.95
C GLY A 20 -46.96 12.56 -8.48
N LEU A 21 -47.33 13.54 -7.64
CA LEU A 21 -46.39 14.51 -7.07
C LEU A 21 -45.36 13.81 -6.17
N ILE A 22 -45.81 13.00 -5.22
CA ILE A 22 -44.93 12.28 -4.29
C ILE A 22 -44.04 11.30 -5.06
N GLY A 23 -44.61 10.56 -6.02
CA GLY A 23 -43.88 9.65 -6.88
C GLY A 23 -42.75 10.36 -7.62
N ALA A 24 -43.04 11.48 -8.28
CA ALA A 24 -42.05 12.28 -8.99
C ALA A 24 -40.92 12.77 -8.06
N PHE A 25 -41.27 13.24 -6.86
CA PHE A 25 -40.30 13.67 -5.86
C PHE A 25 -39.38 12.52 -5.42
N VAL A 26 -39.96 11.35 -5.11
CA VAL A 26 -39.20 10.16 -4.70
C VAL A 26 -38.26 9.70 -5.81
N THR A 27 -38.76 9.58 -7.05
CA THR A 27 -37.94 9.16 -8.18
C THR A 27 -36.78 10.12 -8.43
N SER A 28 -37.02 11.43 -8.32
CA SER A 28 -35.98 12.45 -8.45
C SER A 28 -34.90 12.29 -7.37
N ARG A 29 -35.30 12.08 -6.11
CA ARG A 29 -34.37 11.90 -5.00
C ARG A 29 -33.55 10.62 -5.14
N VAL A 30 -34.18 9.51 -5.52
CA VAL A 30 -33.51 8.23 -5.77
C VAL A 30 -32.48 8.37 -6.90
N MET A 31 -32.85 9.04 -7.98
CA MET A 31 -31.94 9.30 -9.11
C MET A 31 -30.74 10.14 -8.69
N MET A 32 -30.96 11.18 -7.88
CA MET A 32 -29.88 12.02 -7.35
C MET A 32 -28.90 11.23 -6.47
N MET A 33 -29.42 10.43 -5.53
CA MET A 33 -28.60 9.57 -4.67
C MET A 33 -27.82 8.51 -5.46
N ALA A 34 -28.46 7.89 -6.46
CA ALA A 34 -27.80 6.92 -7.34
C ALA A 34 -26.66 7.57 -8.14
N SER A 35 -26.87 8.81 -8.62
CA SER A 35 -25.85 9.59 -9.31
C SER A 35 -24.67 9.94 -8.39
N GLU A 36 -24.94 10.40 -7.17
CA GLU A 36 -23.90 10.68 -6.15
C GLU A 36 -23.09 9.42 -5.82
N LYS A 37 -23.76 8.29 -5.61
CA LYS A 37 -23.10 7.00 -5.37
C LYS A 37 -22.19 6.61 -6.53
N SER A 38 -22.69 6.69 -7.77
CA SER A 38 -21.88 6.40 -8.96
C SER A 38 -20.66 7.32 -9.08
N ARG A 39 -20.81 8.60 -8.74
CA ARG A 39 -19.69 9.56 -8.73
C ARG A 39 -18.63 9.19 -7.69
N ILE A 40 -19.05 8.79 -6.50
CA ILE A 40 -18.13 8.35 -5.43
C ILE A 40 -17.41 7.07 -5.85
N GLU A 41 -18.12 6.11 -6.42
CA GLU A 41 -17.54 4.85 -6.90
C GLU A 41 -16.48 5.09 -7.99
N LYS A 42 -16.76 5.96 -8.95
CA LYS A 42 -15.78 6.38 -9.96
C LYS A 42 -14.54 7.02 -9.32
N ARG A 43 -14.72 7.90 -8.32
CA ARG A 43 -13.59 8.51 -7.59
C ARG A 43 -12.77 7.47 -6.83
N ILE A 44 -13.39 6.46 -6.23
CA ILE A 44 -12.69 5.36 -5.57
C ILE A 44 -11.88 4.55 -6.59
N GLN A 45 -12.44 4.28 -7.77
CA GLN A 45 -11.73 3.56 -8.84
C GLN A 45 -10.53 4.36 -9.35
N GLU A 46 -10.67 5.67 -9.54
CA GLU A 46 -9.59 6.57 -9.95
C GLU A 46 -8.45 6.57 -8.93
N VAL A 47 -8.75 6.79 -7.64
CA VAL A 47 -7.72 6.79 -6.58
C VAL A 47 -7.05 5.43 -6.44
N ASN A 48 -7.77 4.33 -6.62
CA ASN A 48 -7.17 2.98 -6.63
C ASN A 48 -6.22 2.77 -7.80
N ALA A 49 -6.55 3.27 -9.00
CA ALA A 49 -5.66 3.21 -10.15
C ALA A 49 -4.36 3.98 -9.90
N GLU A 50 -4.45 5.15 -9.26
CA GLU A 50 -3.28 5.95 -8.88
C GLU A 50 -2.39 5.25 -7.83
N ILE A 51 -3.00 4.66 -6.78
CA ILE A 51 -2.28 3.85 -5.78
C ILE A 51 -1.52 2.71 -6.46
N LYS A 52 -2.17 2.00 -7.38
CA LYS A 52 -1.57 0.89 -8.11
C LYS A 52 -0.36 1.32 -8.93
N GLU A 53 -0.39 2.52 -9.51
CA GLU A 53 0.76 3.06 -10.23
C GLU A 53 1.90 3.44 -9.30
N LEU A 54 1.63 4.07 -8.16
CA LEU A 54 2.64 4.35 -7.13
C LEU A 54 3.28 3.06 -6.60
N GLU A 55 2.51 2.00 -6.38
CA GLU A 55 3.01 0.69 -5.94
C GLU A 55 3.94 0.06 -7.00
N ARG A 56 3.63 0.20 -8.29
CA ARG A 56 4.52 -0.23 -9.39
C ARG A 56 5.81 0.57 -9.42
N GLN A 57 5.75 1.88 -9.24
CA GLN A 57 6.93 2.74 -9.16
C GLN A 57 7.82 2.33 -7.98
N ASN A 58 7.24 2.11 -6.80
CA ASN A 58 7.96 1.64 -5.62
C ASN A 58 8.58 0.25 -5.81
N THR A 59 7.93 -0.64 -6.55
CA THR A 59 8.48 -1.95 -6.90
C THR A 59 9.72 -1.81 -7.78
N ARG A 60 9.67 -0.96 -8.82
CA ARG A 60 10.83 -0.68 -9.69
C ARG A 60 11.99 -0.07 -8.90
N LEU A 61 11.67 0.89 -8.03
CA LEU A 61 12.65 1.57 -7.20
C LEU A 61 13.32 0.62 -6.20
N SER A 62 12.54 -0.29 -5.61
CA SER A 62 13.06 -1.31 -4.70
C SER A 62 14.04 -2.25 -5.40
N LYS A 63 13.73 -2.71 -6.63
CA LYS A 63 14.65 -3.53 -7.42
C LYS A 63 15.94 -2.80 -7.75
N TYR A 64 15.87 -1.49 -8.05
CA TYR A 64 17.05 -0.69 -8.31
C TYR A 64 17.93 -0.54 -7.06
N ILE A 65 17.32 -0.25 -5.90
CA ILE A 65 18.03 -0.15 -4.62
C ILE A 65 18.71 -1.48 -4.29
N GLU A 66 18.00 -2.60 -4.42
CA GLU A 66 18.54 -3.94 -4.16
C GLU A 66 19.73 -4.28 -5.09
N GLU A 67 19.63 -3.94 -6.37
CA GLU A 67 20.72 -4.16 -7.33
C GLU A 67 21.96 -3.30 -7.02
N VAL A 68 21.76 -2.06 -6.57
CA VAL A 68 22.86 -1.18 -6.14
C VAL A 68 23.49 -1.72 -4.85
N ASP A 69 22.68 -2.07 -3.85
CA ASP A 69 23.16 -2.63 -2.58
C ASP A 69 23.96 -3.93 -2.82
N ARG A 70 23.49 -4.80 -3.74
CA ARG A 70 24.21 -6.02 -4.15
C ARG A 70 25.55 -5.72 -4.83
N LYS A 71 25.61 -4.69 -5.68
CA LYS A 71 26.87 -4.30 -6.35
C LYS A 71 27.89 -3.77 -5.36
N ILE A 72 27.45 -2.94 -4.42
CA ILE A 72 28.29 -2.43 -3.34
C ILE A 72 28.83 -3.60 -2.51
N GLU A 73 27.99 -4.56 -2.12
CA GLU A 73 28.44 -5.75 -1.38
C GLU A 73 29.51 -6.58 -2.13
N VAL A 74 29.36 -6.72 -3.46
CA VAL A 74 30.35 -7.42 -4.30
C VAL A 74 31.66 -6.62 -4.44
N GLU A 75 31.57 -5.30 -4.52
CA GLU A 75 32.75 -4.42 -4.63
C GLU A 75 33.53 -4.38 -3.31
N ASP A 76 32.83 -4.20 -2.18
CA ASP A 76 33.42 -4.25 -0.83
C ASP A 76 34.13 -5.60 -0.59
N ARG A 77 33.52 -6.72 -1.01
CA ARG A 77 34.16 -8.05 -0.89
C ARG A 77 35.43 -8.17 -1.73
N LYS A 78 35.47 -7.61 -2.93
CA LYS A 78 36.69 -7.63 -3.77
C LYS A 78 37.80 -6.78 -3.16
N GLU A 79 37.47 -5.63 -2.59
CA GLU A 79 38.44 -4.80 -1.88
C GLU A 79 39.01 -5.53 -0.65
N ASP A 80 38.17 -6.28 0.07
CA ASP A 80 38.59 -7.11 1.20
C ASP A 80 39.50 -8.27 0.76
N GLU A 81 39.21 -8.94 -0.37
CA GLU A 81 40.07 -9.96 -0.99
C GLU A 81 41.43 -9.40 -1.45
N GLU A 82 41.44 -8.21 -2.05
CA GLU A 82 42.68 -7.55 -2.47
C GLU A 82 43.52 -7.11 -1.27
N SER A 83 42.88 -6.55 -0.25
CA SER A 83 43.52 -6.15 1.02
C SER A 83 44.12 -7.34 1.76
N LEU A 84 43.42 -8.48 1.74
CA LEU A 84 43.92 -9.75 2.25
C LEU A 84 45.18 -10.20 1.51
N ASN A 85 45.14 -10.23 0.17
CA ASN A 85 46.28 -10.64 -0.65
C ASN A 85 47.50 -9.75 -0.43
N ILE A 86 47.31 -8.43 -0.34
CA ILE A 86 48.38 -7.48 -0.02
C ILE A 86 48.95 -7.76 1.37
N PHE A 87 48.10 -7.96 2.38
CA PHE A 87 48.54 -8.25 3.74
C PHE A 87 49.38 -9.54 3.81
N LEU A 88 48.91 -10.62 3.19
CA LEU A 88 49.62 -11.89 3.12
C LEU A 88 50.94 -11.78 2.38
N HIS A 89 50.99 -11.02 1.28
CA HIS A 89 52.22 -10.79 0.53
C HIS A 89 53.26 -9.99 1.33
N VAL A 90 52.82 -8.95 2.06
CA VAL A 90 53.69 -8.15 2.93
C VAL A 90 54.22 -8.98 4.11
N LYS A 91 53.40 -9.89 4.65
CA LYS A 91 53.78 -10.76 5.76
C LYS A 91 54.61 -11.96 5.35
N LYS A 92 54.55 -12.41 4.10
CA LYS A 92 55.33 -13.54 3.56
C LYS A 92 56.81 -13.55 4.01
N PRO A 93 57.60 -12.46 3.87
CA PRO A 93 59.01 -12.46 4.26
C PRO A 93 59.25 -12.49 5.79
N GLU A 94 58.25 -12.15 6.61
CA GLU A 94 58.34 -12.15 8.08
C GLU A 94 58.06 -13.54 8.68
N LEU A 95 57.52 -14.48 7.89
CA LEU A 95 57.11 -15.80 8.37
C LEU A 95 58.32 -16.74 8.47
N ASP A 96 58.71 -17.05 9.71
CA ASP A 96 59.66 -18.11 9.99
C ASP A 96 58.95 -19.47 10.11
N LEU A 97 59.46 -20.50 9.42
CA LEU A 97 58.88 -21.85 9.44
C LEU A 97 59.03 -22.52 10.80
N GLU A 98 60.04 -22.13 11.59
CA GLU A 98 60.26 -22.69 12.91
C GLU A 98 59.29 -22.13 13.96
N ASN A 99 58.66 -20.99 13.68
CA ASN A 99 57.73 -20.31 14.58
C ASN A 99 56.56 -19.65 13.83
N LEU A 100 55.74 -20.48 13.18
CA LEU A 100 54.59 -20.02 12.41
C LEU A 100 53.46 -19.52 13.33
N PRO A 101 52.95 -18.29 13.15
CA PRO A 101 51.77 -17.82 13.87
C PRO A 101 50.53 -18.62 13.47
N THR A 102 49.55 -18.72 14.37
CA THR A 102 48.30 -19.42 14.08
C THR A 102 47.43 -18.58 13.14
N SER A 103 46.62 -19.21 12.28
CA SER A 103 45.70 -18.49 11.39
C SER A 103 44.81 -17.49 12.14
N ASP A 104 44.35 -17.84 13.35
CA ASP A 104 43.51 -16.96 14.17
C ASP A 104 44.27 -15.75 14.71
N GLU A 105 45.58 -15.86 14.96
CA GLU A 105 46.44 -14.74 15.39
C GLU A 105 46.67 -13.77 14.23
N MET A 106 46.94 -14.29 13.04
CA MET A 106 47.08 -13.49 11.82
C MET A 106 45.76 -12.82 11.42
N LEU A 107 44.63 -13.53 11.57
CA LEU A 107 43.29 -12.96 11.35
C LEU A 107 43.02 -11.83 12.34
N LYS A 108 43.42 -12.00 13.61
CA LYS A 108 43.29 -10.98 14.64
C LYS A 108 44.13 -9.75 14.31
N GLU A 109 45.38 -9.92 13.88
CA GLU A 109 46.27 -8.82 13.46
C GLU A 109 45.68 -8.07 12.25
N LEU A 110 45.12 -8.80 11.27
CA LEU A 110 44.47 -8.19 10.11
C LEU A 110 43.24 -7.35 10.50
N ARG A 111 42.44 -7.84 11.45
CA ARG A 111 41.28 -7.13 12.00
C ARG A 111 41.68 -5.91 12.81
N GLU A 112 42.69 -6.02 13.66
CA GLU A 112 43.24 -4.91 14.47
C GLU A 112 43.81 -3.79 13.58
N GLY A 113 44.29 -4.13 12.39
CA GLY A 113 44.71 -3.17 11.37
C GLY A 113 43.58 -2.39 10.69
N ASN A 114 42.29 -2.67 10.98
CA ASN A 114 41.12 -2.09 10.31
C ASN A 114 41.19 -2.17 8.76
N ARG A 115 41.77 -3.25 8.22
CA ARG A 115 41.96 -3.43 6.77
C ARG A 115 40.82 -4.15 6.06
N ILE A 116 39.78 -4.56 6.80
CA ILE A 116 38.63 -5.32 6.27
C ILE A 116 37.35 -4.54 6.58
N ASN A 117 36.50 -4.37 5.57
CA ASN A 117 35.22 -3.67 5.69
C ASN A 117 34.11 -4.58 6.22
N ILE A 118 34.08 -5.87 5.84
CA ILE A 118 33.00 -6.80 6.21
C ILE A 118 33.58 -8.11 6.76
N PRO A 119 33.82 -8.21 8.08
CA PRO A 119 34.19 -9.47 8.70
C PRO A 119 32.94 -10.36 8.82
N ASP A 120 32.67 -11.15 7.79
CA ASP A 120 31.68 -12.22 7.81
C ASP A 120 32.36 -13.61 7.98
N GLU A 121 31.56 -14.61 8.35
CA GLU A 121 32.04 -16.00 8.57
C GLU A 121 32.68 -16.59 7.30
N LYS A 122 32.24 -16.11 6.13
CA LYS A 122 32.78 -16.50 4.84
C LYS A 122 34.18 -15.95 4.61
N PHE A 123 34.41 -14.68 4.95
CA PHE A 123 35.73 -14.06 4.91
C PHE A 123 36.72 -14.82 5.81
N ASP A 124 36.31 -15.21 7.01
CA ASP A 124 37.16 -15.97 7.93
C ASP A 124 37.57 -17.33 7.35
N SER A 125 36.63 -18.02 6.70
CA SER A 125 36.94 -19.29 6.03
C SER A 125 37.93 -19.10 4.88
N MET A 126 37.73 -18.08 4.05
CA MET A 126 38.60 -17.72 2.93
C MET A 126 40.01 -17.35 3.41
N PHE A 127 40.11 -16.54 4.48
CA PHE A 127 41.39 -16.16 5.08
C PHE A 127 42.19 -17.39 5.50
N LYS A 128 41.55 -18.33 6.19
CA LYS A 128 42.21 -19.54 6.70
C LYS A 128 42.72 -20.43 5.57
N GLU A 129 41.97 -20.55 4.48
CA GLU A 129 42.40 -21.29 3.30
C GLU A 129 43.59 -20.63 2.59
N GLU A 130 43.52 -19.32 2.33
CA GLU A 130 44.60 -18.56 1.69
C GLU A 130 45.89 -18.54 2.53
N TYR A 131 45.76 -18.36 3.84
CA TYR A 131 46.91 -18.42 4.75
C TYR A 131 47.56 -19.81 4.72
N LYS A 132 46.77 -20.88 4.75
CA LYS A 132 47.28 -22.25 4.66
C LYS A 132 47.99 -22.51 3.33
N ALA A 133 47.45 -22.02 2.23
CA ALA A 133 48.08 -22.11 0.91
C ALA A 133 49.41 -21.36 0.85
N LEU A 134 49.49 -20.17 1.48
CA LEU A 134 50.73 -19.40 1.59
C LEU A 134 51.81 -20.18 2.36
N ILE A 135 51.48 -20.78 3.51
CA ILE A 135 52.44 -21.56 4.29
C ILE A 135 52.99 -22.74 3.49
N GLU A 136 52.11 -23.45 2.76
CA GLU A 136 52.54 -24.57 1.91
C GLU A 136 53.48 -24.11 0.80
N LYS A 137 53.21 -22.95 0.19
CA LYS A 137 54.08 -22.37 -0.84
C LYS A 137 55.46 -22.01 -0.30
N ILE A 138 55.54 -21.42 0.90
CA ILE A 138 56.82 -21.10 1.56
C ILE A 138 57.60 -22.38 1.87
N ARG A 139 56.92 -23.44 2.30
CA ARG A 139 57.54 -24.73 2.58
C ARG A 139 58.20 -25.34 1.34
N VAL A 140 57.48 -25.37 0.22
CA VAL A 140 57.99 -25.88 -1.06
C VAL A 140 59.19 -25.04 -1.55
N GLU A 141 59.10 -23.71 -1.47
CA GLU A 141 60.19 -22.80 -1.85
C GLU A 141 61.47 -23.07 -1.03
N LYS A 142 61.36 -23.31 0.29
CA LYS A 142 62.54 -23.67 1.11
C LYS A 142 63.07 -25.08 0.84
N GLU A 143 62.21 -26.06 0.57
CA GLU A 143 62.66 -27.42 0.23
C GLU A 143 63.43 -27.44 -1.11
N GLU A 144 63.05 -26.59 -2.07
CA GLU A 144 63.77 -26.41 -3.34
C GLU A 144 65.13 -25.72 -3.16
N GLU A 145 65.28 -24.76 -2.24
CA GLU A 145 66.58 -24.14 -1.92
C GLU A 145 67.58 -25.15 -1.29
N VAL A 146 67.09 -26.17 -0.58
CA VAL A 146 67.93 -27.17 0.10
C VAL A 146 68.44 -28.26 -0.85
N GLN A 147 67.95 -28.34 -2.10
CA GLN A 147 68.60 -29.16 -3.13
C GLN A 147 69.68 -28.37 -3.88
N PRO A 148 70.98 -28.63 -3.63
CA PRO A 148 72.05 -27.90 -4.28
C PRO A 148 72.09 -28.24 -5.78
N LYS A 149 71.50 -27.40 -6.62
CA LYS A 149 71.86 -27.34 -8.04
C LYS A 149 73.32 -26.91 -8.11
N HIS A 150 74.17 -27.86 -8.49
CA HIS A 150 75.54 -27.66 -8.94
C HIS A 150 75.56 -26.64 -10.10
N ILE A 151 75.52 -25.34 -9.81
CA ILE A 151 75.74 -24.26 -10.78
C ILE A 151 77.09 -23.66 -10.46
N SER A 152 78.05 -24.11 -11.25
CA SER A 152 79.38 -23.59 -11.38
C SER A 152 79.34 -22.08 -11.69
N SER A 153 80.06 -21.30 -10.88
CA SER A 153 80.83 -20.14 -11.30
C SER A 153 80.11 -19.07 -12.14
N LEU A 154 79.61 -18.03 -11.49
CA LEU A 154 79.91 -16.66 -11.93
C LEU A 154 79.78 -15.69 -10.75
N GLY A 155 80.93 -15.27 -10.24
CA GLY A 155 81.03 -14.32 -9.15
C GLY A 155 80.88 -12.87 -9.62
N GLY A 156 80.41 -12.05 -8.69
CA GLY A 156 80.79 -10.64 -8.56
C GLY A 156 80.07 -9.66 -9.48
N LEU A 157 79.03 -9.02 -8.95
CA LEU A 157 78.82 -7.56 -8.95
C LEU A 157 77.42 -7.27 -8.40
N LEU A 158 77.27 -6.10 -7.76
CA LEU A 158 76.06 -5.56 -7.10
C LEU A 158 75.96 -5.80 -5.58
N ALA A 159 76.95 -5.28 -4.86
CA ALA A 159 76.73 -4.72 -3.54
C ALA A 159 76.32 -3.24 -3.69
N GLY A 160 75.21 -2.83 -3.07
CA GLY A 160 74.87 -1.42 -2.88
C GLY A 160 73.68 -0.91 -3.70
N ILE A 161 72.48 -1.44 -3.46
CA ILE A 161 71.24 -0.69 -3.71
C ILE A 161 70.55 -0.53 -2.35
N PRO A 162 70.41 0.70 -1.82
CA PRO A 162 69.65 0.92 -0.59
C PRO A 162 68.18 0.56 -0.84
N LEU A 163 67.67 -0.35 -0.01
CA LEU A 163 66.26 -0.71 0.03
C LEU A 163 65.43 0.53 0.36
N PRO A 164 64.39 0.87 -0.42
CA PRO A 164 63.54 2.01 -0.13
C PRO A 164 62.74 1.70 1.14
N GLU A 165 62.83 2.57 2.14
CA GLU A 165 61.91 2.59 3.27
C GLU A 165 60.50 2.79 2.73
N THR A 166 59.75 1.70 2.61
CA THR A 166 58.31 1.75 2.32
C THR A 166 57.63 2.30 3.55
N ASN A 167 57.51 3.63 3.60
CA ASN A 167 56.59 4.33 4.48
C ASN A 167 55.18 3.84 4.14
N LEU A 168 54.74 2.82 4.85
CA LEU A 168 53.41 2.24 4.79
C LEU A 168 52.45 3.23 5.47
N SER A 169 52.16 4.34 4.78
CA SER A 169 51.19 5.32 5.23
C SER A 169 49.82 4.65 5.29
N THR A 170 49.36 4.42 6.51
CA THR A 170 48.05 3.92 6.89
C THR A 170 46.98 4.88 6.36
N HIS A 171 46.57 4.70 5.10
CA HIS A 171 45.38 5.36 4.58
C HIS A 171 44.16 4.72 5.25
N LEU A 172 43.75 5.29 6.38
CA LEU A 172 42.43 5.12 6.97
C LEU A 172 41.39 5.50 5.91
N ARG A 173 40.96 4.54 5.09
CA ARG A 173 39.83 4.74 4.18
C ARG A 173 38.56 4.63 5.01
N LEU A 174 37.98 5.80 5.31
CA LEU A 174 36.62 5.90 5.81
C LEU A 174 35.71 5.08 4.88
N ARG A 175 34.96 4.16 5.48
CA ARG A 175 33.79 3.47 4.92
C ARG A 175 33.16 4.30 3.81
N SER A 176 33.10 3.74 2.60
CA SER A 176 32.49 4.38 1.43
C SER A 176 31.13 4.92 1.85
N ALA A 177 30.96 6.25 1.79
CA ALA A 177 29.69 6.86 2.13
C ALA A 177 28.62 6.25 1.22
N PRO A 178 27.44 5.88 1.75
CA PRO A 178 26.39 5.26 0.95
C PRO A 178 26.11 6.11 -0.29
N ASP A 179 26.04 5.47 -1.46
CA ASP A 179 25.88 6.16 -2.74
C ASP A 179 24.75 7.21 -2.60
N PRO A 180 25.03 8.50 -2.83
CA PRO A 180 24.04 9.57 -2.70
C PRO A 180 22.80 9.35 -3.60
N ARG A 181 22.91 8.50 -4.63
CA ARG A 181 21.75 8.07 -5.44
C ARG A 181 20.85 7.11 -4.67
N CYS A 182 21.41 6.17 -3.92
CA CYS A 182 20.63 5.18 -3.15
C CYS A 182 19.82 5.87 -2.04
N THR A 183 20.42 6.84 -1.34
CA THR A 183 19.72 7.64 -0.32
C THR A 183 18.58 8.47 -0.92
N LYS A 184 18.78 9.07 -2.10
CA LYS A 184 17.73 9.79 -2.84
C LYS A 184 16.55 8.87 -3.19
N TYR A 185 16.81 7.68 -3.74
CA TYR A 185 15.75 6.74 -4.10
C TYR A 185 15.02 6.17 -2.90
N ARG A 186 15.71 5.97 -1.77
CA ARG A 186 15.07 5.58 -0.50
C ARG A 186 14.07 6.65 -0.03
N GLY A 187 14.44 7.93 -0.12
CA GLY A 187 13.55 9.04 0.20
C GLY A 187 12.31 9.09 -0.70
N ILE A 188 12.48 8.94 -2.02
CA ILE A 188 11.34 8.89 -2.97
C ILE A 188 10.40 7.72 -2.66
N LYS A 189 10.94 6.55 -2.31
CA LYS A 189 10.14 5.38 -1.93
C LYS A 189 9.29 5.66 -0.68
N GLU A 190 9.87 6.33 0.30
CA GLU A 190 9.19 6.71 1.54
C GLU A 190 8.09 7.75 1.30
N GLU A 191 8.36 8.76 0.48
CA GLU A 191 7.37 9.76 0.05
C GLU A 191 6.18 9.08 -0.65
N ASN A 192 6.44 8.18 -1.59
CA ASN A 192 5.39 7.41 -2.26
C ASN A 192 4.58 6.55 -1.29
N ASN A 193 5.21 5.95 -0.27
CA ASN A 193 4.50 5.16 0.74
C ASN A 193 3.56 6.04 1.59
N ASN A 194 3.99 7.25 1.93
CA ASN A 194 3.16 8.23 2.65
C ASN A 194 1.97 8.66 1.79
N GLU A 195 2.19 8.93 0.50
CA GLU A 195 1.13 9.28 -0.45
C GLU A 195 0.13 8.13 -0.63
N ILE A 196 0.60 6.89 -0.74
CA ILE A 196 -0.25 5.69 -0.77
C ILE A 196 -1.11 5.61 0.49
N SER A 197 -0.52 5.83 1.67
CA SER A 197 -1.23 5.80 2.96
C SER A 197 -2.33 6.86 3.02
N TYR A 198 -2.03 8.09 2.63
CA TYR A 198 -3.00 9.19 2.56
C TYR A 198 -4.16 8.87 1.60
N ARG A 199 -3.85 8.35 0.40
CA ARG A 199 -4.88 7.96 -0.57
C ARG A 199 -5.74 6.80 -0.09
N LYS A 200 -5.17 5.83 0.63
CA LYS A 200 -5.93 4.73 1.27
C LYS A 200 -6.90 5.27 2.32
N ALA A 201 -6.49 6.21 3.17
CA ALA A 201 -7.37 6.88 4.11
C ALA A 201 -8.51 7.65 3.41
N LYS A 202 -8.20 8.33 2.31
CA LYS A 202 -9.21 9.01 1.47
C LYS A 202 -10.22 8.05 0.87
N ILE A 203 -9.79 6.87 0.42
CA ILE A 203 -10.71 5.81 -0.04
C ILE A 203 -11.63 5.37 1.10
N GLN A 204 -11.10 5.16 2.31
CA GLN A 204 -11.94 4.80 3.46
C GLN A 204 -12.99 5.86 3.76
N GLN A 205 -12.62 7.14 3.68
CA GLN A 205 -13.57 8.25 3.84
C GLN A 205 -14.65 8.25 2.74
N LEU A 206 -14.26 8.06 1.47
CA LEU A 206 -15.21 7.97 0.35
C LEU A 206 -16.12 6.74 0.46
N GLN A 207 -15.60 5.60 0.91
CA GLN A 207 -16.39 4.40 1.18
C GLN A 207 -17.38 4.64 2.32
N HIS A 208 -16.96 5.33 3.38
CA HIS A 208 -17.84 5.71 4.47
C HIS A 208 -18.96 6.62 3.95
N GLN A 209 -18.64 7.67 3.18
CA GLN A 209 -19.64 8.52 2.52
C GLN A 209 -20.58 7.74 1.59
N GLY A 210 -20.04 6.84 0.77
CA GLY A 210 -20.82 5.99 -0.13
C GLY A 210 -21.75 5.03 0.60
N SER A 211 -21.31 4.47 1.73
CA SER A 211 -22.12 3.57 2.56
C SER A 211 -23.31 4.29 3.22
N GLN A 212 -23.18 5.58 3.51
CA GLN A 212 -24.29 6.40 4.00
C GLN A 212 -25.34 6.68 2.91
N ILE A 213 -24.95 6.59 1.64
CA ILE A 213 -25.85 6.72 0.47
C ILE A 213 -26.52 5.37 0.13
N LEU A 214 -26.40 4.35 0.99
CA LEU A 214 -27.23 3.15 0.87
C LEU A 214 -28.69 3.58 0.80
N LEU A 215 -29.33 3.21 -0.31
CA LEU A 215 -30.73 3.45 -0.61
C LEU A 215 -31.52 3.07 0.63
N THR A 216 -31.90 4.09 1.40
CA THR A 216 -32.26 3.91 2.79
C THR A 216 -33.42 2.94 2.83
N GLU A 217 -33.33 1.94 3.70
CA GLU A 217 -34.41 0.97 3.92
C GLU A 217 -35.76 1.67 4.20
N HIS A 218 -35.67 2.92 4.65
CA HIS A 218 -36.74 3.90 4.81
C HIS A 218 -37.50 4.28 3.53
N PHE A 219 -37.02 4.00 2.31
CA PHE A 219 -37.86 4.20 1.11
C PHE A 219 -38.95 3.12 0.98
N LYS A 220 -38.74 1.92 1.53
CA LYS A 220 -39.72 0.82 1.45
C LYS A 220 -41.04 1.22 2.10
N GLY A 221 -41.00 1.88 3.26
CA GLY A 221 -42.21 2.33 3.97
C GLY A 221 -42.96 3.44 3.24
N LEU A 222 -42.27 4.33 2.52
CA LEU A 222 -42.92 5.36 1.71
C LEU A 222 -43.65 4.73 0.52
N ILE A 223 -42.99 3.78 -0.15
CA ILE A 223 -43.60 3.04 -1.27
C ILE A 223 -44.81 2.23 -0.79
N LEU A 224 -44.71 1.54 0.35
CA LEU A 224 -45.81 0.79 0.94
C LEU A 224 -46.99 1.70 1.33
N SER A 225 -46.71 2.85 1.95
CA SER A 225 -47.76 3.82 2.30
C SER A 225 -48.41 4.45 1.07
N LEU A 226 -47.65 4.69 0.00
CA LEU A 226 -48.17 5.16 -1.28
C LEU A 226 -49.07 4.11 -1.95
N ILE A 227 -48.66 2.84 -1.98
CA ILE A 227 -49.46 1.72 -2.50
C ILE A 227 -50.77 1.61 -1.73
N TYR A 228 -50.72 1.66 -0.40
CA TYR A 228 -51.92 1.68 0.44
C TYR A 228 -52.84 2.86 0.09
N PHE A 229 -52.28 4.06 -0.05
CA PHE A 229 -53.06 5.25 -0.41
C PHE A 229 -53.67 5.17 -1.82
N ILE A 230 -52.99 4.54 -2.79
CA ILE A 230 -53.55 4.28 -4.13
C ILE A 230 -54.76 3.34 -4.03
N ILE A 231 -54.64 2.26 -3.25
CA ILE A 231 -55.74 1.29 -3.08
C ILE A 231 -56.94 2.00 -2.43
N VAL A 232 -56.73 2.72 -1.34
CA VAL A 232 -57.81 3.36 -0.58
C VAL A 232 -58.37 4.61 -1.24
N GLY A 233 -57.53 5.38 -1.94
CA GLY A 233 -57.88 6.68 -2.52
C GLY A 233 -58.24 6.66 -4.01
N VAL A 234 -57.84 5.64 -4.76
CA VAL A 234 -58.13 5.52 -6.20
C VAL A 234 -58.96 4.26 -6.48
N ILE A 235 -58.48 3.09 -6.08
CA ILE A 235 -59.11 1.82 -6.46
C ILE A 235 -60.45 1.63 -5.73
N LEU A 236 -60.46 1.81 -4.41
CA LEU A 236 -61.64 1.60 -3.57
C LEU A 236 -62.81 2.55 -3.94
N PRO A 237 -62.61 3.86 -4.15
CA PRO A 237 -63.69 4.77 -4.54
C PRO A 237 -64.25 4.46 -5.94
N LEU A 238 -63.41 3.98 -6.87
CA LEU A 238 -63.84 3.57 -8.21
C LEU A 238 -64.54 2.22 -8.20
N TRP A 239 -64.21 1.35 -7.25
CA TRP A 239 -64.75 -0.01 -7.15
C TRP A 239 -66.04 -0.10 -6.31
N LEU A 240 -66.38 0.93 -5.54
CA LEU A 240 -67.62 1.02 -4.74
C LEU A 240 -68.67 1.94 -5.40
N PRO A 241 -69.20 1.63 -6.60
CA PRO A 241 -70.39 2.35 -7.06
C PRO A 241 -71.56 2.02 -6.11
N PRO A 242 -72.41 3.00 -5.79
CA PRO A 242 -73.55 2.79 -4.90
C PRO A 242 -74.58 1.89 -5.58
N ILE A 243 -74.71 0.64 -5.11
CA ILE A 243 -75.70 -0.33 -5.62
C ILE A 243 -77.12 0.01 -5.15
N ILE A 244 -77.26 0.73 -4.03
CA ILE A 244 -78.56 1.07 -3.42
C ILE A 244 -78.58 2.56 -3.04
N PRO A 245 -79.59 3.35 -3.47
CA PRO A 245 -79.64 4.80 -3.25
C PRO A 245 -79.72 5.20 -1.76
N GLU A 246 -80.32 4.36 -0.91
CA GLU A 246 -80.46 4.63 0.53
C GLU A 246 -79.12 4.56 1.30
N GLN A 247 -78.14 3.80 0.80
CA GLN A 247 -76.84 3.62 1.46
C GLN A 247 -75.78 4.64 1.02
N TYR A 248 -76.11 5.51 0.06
CA TYR A 248 -75.16 6.43 -0.58
C TYR A 248 -74.47 7.37 0.42
N LEU A 249 -75.21 7.96 1.37
CA LEU A 249 -74.67 8.89 2.37
C LEU A 249 -73.68 8.22 3.34
N VAL A 250 -73.95 6.97 3.74
CA VAL A 250 -73.09 6.23 4.66
C VAL A 250 -71.80 5.83 3.94
N CYS A 251 -71.91 5.25 2.74
CA CYS A 251 -70.77 4.85 1.92
C CYS A 251 -69.85 6.05 1.60
N LYS A 252 -70.43 7.20 1.25
CA LYS A 252 -69.69 8.44 1.01
C LYS A 252 -68.85 8.85 2.22
N THR A 253 -69.44 8.84 3.41
CA THR A 253 -68.76 9.21 4.66
C THR A 253 -67.63 8.24 4.99
N VAL A 254 -67.85 6.93 4.80
CA VAL A 254 -66.84 5.89 5.01
C VAL A 254 -65.66 6.04 4.05
N VAL A 255 -65.92 6.21 2.75
CA VAL A 255 -64.88 6.41 1.74
C VAL A 255 -64.10 7.70 2.00
N LEU A 256 -64.78 8.78 2.39
CA LEU A 256 -64.11 10.03 2.77
C LEU A 256 -63.19 9.84 3.99
N PHE A 257 -63.66 9.13 5.01
CA PHE A 257 -62.85 8.84 6.20
C PHE A 257 -61.64 7.96 5.88
N LEU A 258 -61.81 6.94 5.05
CA LEU A 258 -60.71 6.10 4.56
C LEU A 258 -59.70 6.91 3.74
N PHE A 259 -60.16 7.83 2.89
CA PHE A 259 -59.29 8.73 2.15
C PHE A 259 -58.48 9.65 3.09
N ILE A 260 -59.13 10.29 4.06
CA ILE A 260 -58.47 11.17 5.04
C ILE A 260 -57.45 10.38 5.86
N THR A 261 -57.80 9.19 6.33
CA THR A 261 -56.87 8.35 7.09
C THR A 261 -55.66 7.93 6.23
N GLY A 262 -55.87 7.54 4.97
CA GLY A 262 -54.77 7.26 4.04
C GLY A 262 -53.87 8.47 3.81
N LEU A 263 -54.47 9.66 3.66
CA LEU A 263 -53.73 10.91 3.51
C LEU A 263 -52.90 11.22 4.76
N VAL A 264 -53.48 11.10 5.95
CA VAL A 264 -52.79 11.29 7.23
C VAL A 264 -51.62 10.30 7.38
N VAL A 265 -51.79 9.04 6.98
CA VAL A 265 -50.72 8.02 7.01
C VAL A 265 -49.54 8.44 6.14
N VAL A 266 -49.80 8.88 4.90
CA VAL A 266 -48.75 9.36 3.98
C VAL A 266 -48.05 10.60 4.53
N PHE A 267 -48.81 11.59 5.03
CA PHE A 267 -48.23 12.81 5.59
C PHE A 267 -47.42 12.54 6.86
N LEU A 268 -47.91 11.70 7.78
CA LEU A 268 -47.16 11.29 8.97
C LEU A 268 -45.87 10.57 8.60
N TYR A 269 -45.91 9.74 7.56
CA TYR A 269 -44.72 9.07 7.04
C TYR A 269 -43.69 10.09 6.54
N ILE A 270 -44.11 11.00 5.66
CA ILE A 270 -43.24 12.05 5.11
C ILE A 270 -42.69 12.94 6.24
N PHE A 271 -43.53 13.35 7.19
CA PHE A 271 -43.11 14.20 8.31
C PHE A 271 -42.10 13.48 9.21
N ARG A 272 -42.33 12.20 9.49
CA ARG A 272 -41.38 11.37 10.24
C ARG A 272 -40.05 11.26 9.50
N GLU A 273 -40.08 11.09 8.18
CA GLU A 273 -38.87 11.02 7.35
C GLU A 273 -38.10 12.34 7.36
N ILE A 274 -38.77 13.48 7.17
CA ILE A 274 -38.17 14.82 7.24
C ILE A 274 -37.53 15.06 8.61
N LYS A 275 -38.23 14.70 9.69
CA LYS A 275 -37.73 14.82 11.06
C LYS A 275 -36.53 13.90 11.31
N TYR A 276 -36.53 12.71 10.74
CA TYR A 276 -35.41 11.78 10.84
C TYR A 276 -34.17 12.33 10.12
N ILE A 277 -34.36 12.88 8.92
CA ILE A 277 -33.28 13.51 8.14
C ILE A 277 -32.71 14.73 8.87
N THR A 278 -33.55 15.57 9.46
CA THR A 278 -33.10 16.78 10.18
C THR A 278 -32.49 16.49 11.55
N LYS A 279 -32.85 15.38 12.22
CA LYS A 279 -32.33 15.05 13.55
C LYS A 279 -31.01 14.30 13.53
N LYS A 280 -30.49 13.82 12.39
CA LYS A 280 -29.10 13.35 12.33
C LYS A 280 -28.19 14.58 12.45
N PRO A 281 -27.58 14.86 13.63
CA PRO A 281 -26.62 15.95 13.71
C PRO A 281 -25.47 15.59 12.77
N ASN A 282 -24.92 16.61 12.11
CA ASN A 282 -23.64 16.56 11.43
C ASN A 282 -22.55 16.17 12.44
N ASN A 283 -22.46 14.89 12.76
CA ASN A 283 -21.26 14.30 13.32
C ASN A 283 -20.45 13.83 12.12
N ALA A 284 -19.93 14.82 11.39
CA ALA A 284 -18.86 14.67 10.43
C ALA A 284 -17.63 15.37 11.01
#